data_AF-A0A2S9FWQ4-F1
#
_entry.id   AF-A0A2S9FWQ4-F1
#
_cell.length_a   1.000
_cell.length_b   1.000
_cell.length_c   1.000
_cell.angle_alpha   90.00
_cell.angle_beta   90.00
_cell.angle_gamma   90.00
#
_symmetry.space_group_name_H-M   'P 1'
#
loop_
_entity.id
_entity.type
_entity.pdbx_description
1 polymer ?
#
loop_
_entity_poly.entity_id
_entity_poly.type
_entity_poly.pdbx_seq_one_letter_code
_entity_poly.pdbx_strand_id
1 'polypeptide(L)'
;VDFHTEVAHGGAAMTTVAYCAISPGGRVHRDTIVLDRDRAKQWQRLTSAVHDAGALVCAQIGHAGLVANTLSNRTPSLAPTTRVS
;
A
#
# COMPACT_ATOMS: atom_id res chain seq x y z
N VAL A 1 -11.58 2.16 -2.81
CA VAL A 1 -12.22 3.17 -1.95
C VAL A 1 -13.29 2.48 -1.14
N ASP A 2 -14.29 1.93 -1.83
CA ASP A 2 -15.46 1.26 -1.24
C ASP A 2 -15.10 0.29 -0.12
N PHE A 3 -14.11 -0.60 -0.32
CA PHE A 3 -13.63 -1.50 0.74
C PHE A 3 -13.31 -0.80 2.07
N HIS A 4 -12.57 0.31 2.05
CA HIS A 4 -12.19 1.03 3.27
C HIS A 4 -13.36 1.85 3.85
N THR A 5 -14.26 2.33 3.00
CA THR A 5 -15.49 3.01 3.43
C THR A 5 -16.46 2.04 4.10
N GLU A 6 -16.60 0.81 3.58
CA GLU A 6 -17.39 -0.24 4.23
C GLU A 6 -16.81 -0.64 5.60
N VAL A 7 -15.48 -0.75 5.72
CA VAL A 7 -14.82 -0.97 7.02
C VAL A 7 -15.14 0.15 8.01
N ALA A 8 -15.15 1.41 7.56
CA ALA A 8 -15.51 2.57 8.38
C ALA A 8 -16.99 2.53 8.79
N HIS A 9 -17.91 2.26 7.86
CA HIS A 9 -19.35 2.11 8.14
C HIS A 9 -19.65 0.95 9.08
N GLY A 10 -18.81 -0.09 9.10
CA GLY A 10 -18.84 -1.17 10.08
C GLY A 10 -18.47 -0.76 11.51
N GLY A 11 -18.10 0.50 11.77
CA GLY A 11 -17.81 1.04 13.10
C GLY A 11 -16.35 1.02 13.50
N ALA A 12 -15.42 0.73 12.57
CA ALA A 12 -14.00 0.80 12.86
C ALA A 12 -13.55 2.25 13.04
N ALA A 13 -12.84 2.56 14.13
CA ALA A 13 -12.30 3.90 14.36
C ALA A 13 -11.19 4.27 13.36
N MET A 14 -10.49 3.27 12.81
CA MET A 14 -9.44 3.46 11.81
C MET A 14 -9.36 2.26 10.86
N THR A 15 -9.13 2.53 9.57
CA THR A 15 -8.81 1.51 8.57
C THR A 15 -7.36 1.64 8.11
N THR A 16 -6.71 0.51 7.79
CA THR A 16 -5.32 0.47 7.33
C THR A 16 -5.27 0.01 5.89
N VAL A 17 -4.73 0.86 5.01
CA VAL A 17 -4.40 0.43 3.64
C VAL A 17 -3.19 -0.49 3.72
N ALA A 18 -3.43 -1.77 3.49
CA ALA A 18 -2.40 -2.80 3.58
C ALA A 18 -1.38 -2.64 2.44
N TYR A 19 -0.11 -2.70 2.83
CA TYR A 19 1.06 -2.69 1.96
C TYR A 19 1.06 -1.67 0.80
N CYS A 20 1.60 -0.50 1.10
CA CYS A 20 1.96 0.53 0.14
C CYS A 20 3.49 0.46 -0.09
N ALA A 21 3.89 0.03 -1.28
CA ALA A 21 5.32 -0.09 -1.60
C ALA A 21 5.97 1.30 -1.70
N ILE A 22 7.19 1.45 -1.19
CA ILE A 22 7.96 2.70 -1.33
C ILE A 22 8.60 2.87 -2.71
N SER A 23 8.70 1.78 -3.49
CA SER A 23 9.30 1.78 -4.82
C SER A 23 8.77 0.63 -5.68
N PRO A 24 8.92 0.71 -7.01
CA PRO A 24 8.54 -0.38 -7.92
C PRO A 24 9.24 -1.72 -7.62
N GLY A 25 10.50 -1.70 -7.20
CA GLY A 25 11.27 -2.90 -6.83
C GLY A 25 10.91 -3.46 -5.45
N GLY A 26 10.36 -2.62 -4.58
CA GLY A 26 9.90 -3.00 -3.25
C GLY A 26 8.51 -3.62 -3.20
N ARG A 27 7.83 -3.83 -4.33
CA ARG A 27 6.49 -4.42 -4.36
C ARG A 27 6.53 -5.93 -4.15
N VAL A 28 5.53 -6.48 -3.47
CA VAL A 28 5.28 -7.94 -3.45
C VAL A 28 4.85 -8.44 -4.83
N HIS A 29 4.03 -7.66 -5.55
CA HIS A 29 3.60 -7.92 -6.93
C HIS A 29 3.43 -6.60 -7.71
N ARG A 30 3.50 -6.61 -9.05
CA ARG A 30 3.41 -5.36 -9.84
C ARG A 30 2.12 -4.56 -9.61
N ASP A 31 1.04 -5.23 -9.22
CA ASP A 31 -0.26 -4.61 -8.97
C ASP A 31 -0.37 -4.00 -7.56
N THR A 32 0.59 -4.31 -6.67
CA THR A 32 0.74 -3.63 -5.39
C THR A 32 0.98 -2.15 -5.63
N ILE A 33 0.26 -1.31 -4.89
CA ILE A 33 0.34 0.14 -5.05
C ILE A 33 1.73 0.63 -4.64
N VAL A 34 2.27 1.61 -5.38
CA VAL A 34 3.42 2.40 -4.95
C VAL A 34 2.88 3.68 -4.34
N LEU A 35 3.39 4.07 -3.18
CA LEU A 35 3.04 5.34 -2.54
C LEU A 35 3.85 6.45 -3.20
N ASP A 36 3.30 7.01 -4.28
CA ASP A 36 3.93 8.05 -5.09
C ASP A 36 3.05 9.32 -5.18
N ARG A 37 3.65 10.40 -5.70
CA ARG A 37 2.95 11.68 -5.91
C ARG A 37 1.99 11.63 -7.11
N ASP A 38 2.26 10.78 -8.09
CA ASP A 38 1.43 10.65 -9.29
C ASP A 38 0.02 10.16 -8.95
N ARG A 39 -0.12 9.43 -7.85
CA ARG A 39 -1.39 8.92 -7.32
C ARG A 39 -1.99 9.76 -6.20
N ALA A 40 -1.46 10.95 -5.93
CA ALA A 40 -1.90 11.77 -4.79
C ALA A 40 -3.42 12.07 -4.81
N LYS A 41 -4.01 12.30 -5.99
CA LYS A 41 -5.45 12.54 -6.12
C LYS A 41 -6.29 11.31 -5.75
N GLN A 42 -5.84 10.12 -6.13
CA GLN A 42 -6.50 8.86 -5.77
C GLN A 42 -6.41 8.61 -4.26
N TRP A 43 -5.27 8.92 -3.65
CA TRP A 43 -5.09 8.86 -2.20
C TRP A 43 -6.01 9.83 -1.46
N GLN A 44 -6.09 11.09 -1.92
CA GLN A 44 -7.02 12.08 -1.36
C GLN A 44 -8.47 11.60 -1.43
N ARG A 45 -8.90 11.02 -2.55
CA ARG A 45 -10.24 10.45 -2.69
C ARG A 45 -10.50 9.35 -1.66
N LEU A 46 -9.54 8.45 -1.44
CA LEU A 46 -9.66 7.39 -0.44
C LEU A 46 -9.75 7.99 0.98
N THR A 47 -8.84 8.89 1.33
CA THR A 47 -8.78 9.46 2.68
C THR A 47 -10.02 10.29 2.99
N SER A 48 -10.50 11.10 2.03
CA SER A 48 -11.73 11.87 2.18
C SER A 48 -12.93 10.94 2.42
N ALA A 49 -13.10 9.91 1.59
CA ALA A 49 -14.23 8.98 1.75
C ALA A 49 -14.24 8.24 3.09
N VAL A 50 -13.07 7.94 3.66
CA VAL A 50 -12.97 7.33 5.00
C VAL A 50 -13.27 8.34 6.10
N HIS A 51 -12.73 9.56 5.99
CA HIS A 51 -13.00 10.63 6.96
C HIS A 51 -14.48 11.05 6.96
N ASP A 52 -15.11 11.13 5.79
CA ASP A 52 -16.54 11.45 5.64
C ASP A 52 -17.42 10.35 6.27
N ALA A 53 -16.93 9.10 6.32
CA ALA A 53 -17.56 7.99 7.03
C ALA A 53 -17.29 8.00 8.55
N GLY A 54 -16.56 8.99 9.08
CA GLY A 54 -16.31 9.17 10.51
C GLY A 54 -15.14 8.35 11.08
N ALA A 55 -14.32 7.72 10.23
CA ALA A 55 -13.16 6.94 10.64
C ALA A 55 -11.84 7.62 10.23
N LEU A 56 -10.73 7.23 10.85
CA LEU A 56 -9.39 7.58 10.41
C LEU A 56 -8.86 6.57 9.39
N VAL A 57 -7.81 6.95 8.67
CA VAL A 57 -7.09 6.02 7.79
C VAL A 57 -5.58 6.16 7.96
N CYS A 58 -4.87 5.03 7.92
CA CYS A 58 -3.43 5.00 7.83
C CYS A 58 -2.96 4.12 6.66
N ALA A 59 -1.71 4.32 6.23
CA ALA A 59 -1.07 3.53 5.20
C ALA A 59 0.07 2.72 5.81
N GLN A 60 0.07 1.40 5.60
CA GLN A 60 1.22 0.58 5.93
C GLN A 60 2.25 0.71 4.82
N ILE A 61 3.38 1.36 5.11
CA ILE A 61 4.46 1.54 4.14
C ILE A 61 5.44 0.38 4.23
N GLY A 62 5.82 -0.22 3.10
CA GLY A 62 6.67 -1.42 3.06
C GLY A 62 7.65 -1.50 1.90
N HIS A 63 8.64 -2.38 2.06
CA HIS A 63 9.57 -2.80 1.01
C HIS A 63 9.79 -4.31 1.11
N ALA A 64 9.55 -5.05 0.01
CA ALA A 64 9.47 -6.51 0.04
C ALA A 64 10.85 -7.17 0.14
N GLY A 65 11.91 -6.49 -0.29
CA GLY A 65 13.26 -7.04 -0.23
C GLY A 65 13.37 -8.37 -0.96
N LEU A 66 14.07 -9.36 -0.40
CA LEU A 66 14.28 -10.64 -1.09
C LEU A 66 12.99 -11.40 -1.44
N VAL A 67 11.86 -11.08 -0.81
CA VAL A 67 10.56 -11.70 -1.12
C VAL A 67 9.78 -10.95 -2.21
N ALA A 68 10.36 -9.90 -2.82
CA ALA A 68 9.74 -9.21 -3.95
C ALA A 68 9.64 -10.13 -5.18
N ASN A 69 8.50 -10.13 -5.86
CA ASN A 69 8.34 -10.85 -7.11
C ASN A 69 9.01 -10.09 -8.27
N THR A 70 10.31 -10.30 -8.45
CA THR A 70 11.13 -9.62 -9.47
C THR A 70 10.65 -9.90 -10.89
N LEU A 71 10.15 -11.11 -11.16
CA LEU A 71 9.58 -11.49 -12.47
C LEU A 71 8.35 -10.64 -12.81
N SER A 72 7.42 -10.48 -11.84
CA SER A 72 6.24 -9.64 -12.02
C SER A 72 6.60 -8.16 -12.09
N ASN A 73 7.47 -7.71 -11.18
CA ASN A 73 7.84 -6.29 -11.06
C ASN A 73 8.69 -5.79 -12.22
N ARG A 74 9.42 -6.67 -12.92
CA ARG A 74 10.41 -6.33 -13.96
C ARG A 74 11.44 -5.31 -13.48
N THR A 75 11.83 -5.41 -12.21
CA THR A 75 12.80 -4.53 -11.55
C THR A 75 13.55 -5.33 -10.49
N PRO A 76 14.86 -5.13 -10.33
CA PRO A 76 15.63 -5.78 -9.27
C PRO A 76 15.10 -5.43 -7.88
N SER A 77 15.17 -6.37 -6.95
CA SER A 77 14.89 -6.09 -5.55
C SER A 77 16.16 -5.68 -4.79
N LEU A 78 15.97 -4.91 -3.71
CA LEU A 78 17.03 -4.50 -2.79
C LEU A 78 16.88 -5.23 -1.46
N ALA A 79 17.97 -5.78 -0.94
CA ALA A 79 17.99 -6.44 0.35
C ALA A 79 19.34 -6.24 1.04
N PRO A 80 19.43 -6.43 2.38
CA PRO A 80 20.70 -6.35 3.10
C PRO A 80 21.77 -7.34 2.61
N THR A 81 21.33 -8.50 2.11
CA THR A 81 22.18 -9.54 1.51
C THR A 81 21.38 -10.29 0.45
N THR A 82 22.04 -11.06 -0.42
CA THR A 82 21.40 -11.93 -1.42
C THR A 82 20.99 -13.30 -0.86
N ARG A 83 21.38 -13.64 0.38
CA ARG A 83 21.01 -14.90 1.04
C ARG A 83 19.67 -14.80 1.75
N VAL A 84 18.78 -15.76 1.46
CA VAL A 84 17.61 -16.06 2.30
C VAL A 84 18.09 -17.07 3.34
N SER A 85 17.92 -16.75 4.63
CA SER A 85 18.20 -17.67 5.74
C SER A 85 17.15 -18.75 5.86
#